data_AF-A0A948ANW3-F1
#
_entry.id   AF-A0A948ANW3-F1
#
_cell.length_a   1.000
_cell.length_b   1.000
_cell.length_c   1.000
_cell.angle_alpha   90.00
_cell.angle_beta   90.00
_cell.angle_gamma   90.00
#
_symmetry.space_group_name_H-M   'P 1'
#
loop_
_entity.id
_entity.type
_entity.pdbx_description
1 polymer ?
#
loop_
_entity_poly.entity_id
_entity_poly.type
_entity_poly.pdbx_seq_one_letter_code
_entity_poly.pdbx_strand_id
1 'polypeptide(L)'
;LLVGLGSGYYHLAPDNDGLLWDRAAIALAFMAWLGAILGERVGVKTGLRLLPLLVAAGLASVFYWGWSEARGAGDLRPYLLMQAYPMLLIPLLLWLYPARYSGGRDILVVIGLYLLALLCDLSDRPVFDLTGGLVSGHTLKHLIAALAVLWVARYLRRRVAL
;
A
#
# COMPACT_ATOMS: atom_id res chain seq x y z
N LEU A 1 -1.16 -4.61 10.30
CA LEU A 1 -1.46 -4.20 11.69
C LEU A 1 -1.55 -2.69 11.79
N LEU A 2 -0.45 -1.94 11.64
CA LEU A 2 -0.45 -0.48 11.74
C LEU A 2 -1.45 0.21 10.80
N VAL A 3 -1.58 -0.24 9.55
CA VAL A 3 -2.57 0.30 8.60
C VAL A 3 -4.00 0.19 9.13
N GLY A 4 -4.37 -0.97 9.70
CA GLY A 4 -5.71 -1.16 10.26
C GLY A 4 -5.95 -0.32 11.52
N LEU A 5 -4.94 -0.17 12.37
CA LEU A 5 -5.02 0.66 13.57
C LEU A 5 -5.11 2.15 13.23
N GLY A 6 -4.29 2.62 12.29
CA GLY A 6 -4.31 4.01 11.81
C GLY A 6 -5.63 4.36 11.14
N SER A 7 -6.10 3.52 10.22
CA SER A 7 -7.41 3.65 9.56
C SER A 7 -8.55 3.63 10.59
N GLY A 8 -8.54 2.69 11.52
CA GLY A 8 -9.54 2.61 12.58
C GLY A 8 -9.58 3.87 13.46
N TYR A 9 -8.41 4.37 13.88
CA TYR A 9 -8.30 5.60 14.66
C TYR A 9 -8.86 6.82 13.91
N TYR A 10 -8.49 6.99 12.65
CA TYR A 10 -9.03 8.05 11.79
C TYR A 10 -10.56 7.97 11.67
N HIS A 11 -11.11 6.77 11.47
CA HIS A 11 -12.56 6.61 11.32
C HIS A 11 -13.37 6.80 12.61
N LEU A 12 -12.74 6.75 13.79
CA LEU A 12 -13.41 7.07 15.06
C LEU A 12 -13.71 8.56 15.20
N ALA A 13 -12.79 9.41 14.74
CA ALA A 13 -12.92 10.86 14.76
C ALA A 13 -12.21 11.44 13.53
N PRO A 14 -12.91 11.55 12.38
CA PRO A 14 -12.28 11.95 11.12
C PRO A 14 -11.74 13.38 11.17
N ASP A 15 -10.41 13.49 11.15
CA ASP A 15 -9.68 14.75 11.08
C ASP A 15 -8.37 14.58 10.28
N ASN A 16 -7.69 15.70 10.00
CA ASN A 16 -6.45 15.68 9.22
C ASN A 16 -5.29 15.01 9.97
N ASP A 17 -5.27 15.09 11.31
CA ASP A 17 -4.22 14.50 12.13
C ASP A 17 -4.32 12.96 12.15
N GLY A 18 -5.52 12.41 12.35
CA GLY A 18 -5.80 10.99 12.21
C GLY A 18 -5.51 10.49 10.80
N LEU A 19 -5.89 11.26 9.77
CA LEU A 19 -5.63 10.92 8.37
C LEU A 19 -4.13 10.90 8.05
N LEU A 20 -3.34 11.77 8.68
CA LEU A 20 -1.88 11.79 8.55
C LEU A 20 -1.28 10.47 9.03
N TRP A 21 -1.72 9.98 10.18
CA TRP A 21 -1.23 8.71 10.74
C TRP A 21 -1.68 7.49 9.95
N ASP A 22 -2.91 7.49 9.42
CA ASP A 22 -3.37 6.45 8.49
C ASP A 22 -2.47 6.39 7.23
N ARG A 23 -2.26 7.54 6.59
CA ARG A 23 -1.38 7.64 5.40
C ARG A 23 0.06 7.26 5.69
N ALA A 24 0.59 7.62 6.86
CA ALA A 24 1.93 7.23 7.29
C ALA A 24 2.05 5.70 7.42
N ALA A 25 1.06 5.05 8.01
CA ALA A 25 1.04 3.60 8.13
C ALA A 25 0.96 2.90 6.75
N ILE A 26 0.18 3.45 5.81
CA ILE A 26 0.10 2.96 4.43
C ILE A 26 1.46 3.14 3.73
N ALA A 27 2.05 4.33 3.79
CA ALA A 27 3.35 4.61 3.17
C ALA A 27 4.45 3.66 3.68
N LEU A 28 4.49 3.41 4.99
CA LEU A 28 5.40 2.43 5.59
C LEU A 28 5.21 1.02 5.01
N ALA A 29 3.97 0.56 4.89
CA ALA A 29 3.67 -0.77 4.35
C ALA A 29 4.14 -0.92 2.90
N PHE A 30 3.86 0.08 2.05
CA PHE A 30 4.25 0.08 0.65
C PHE A 30 5.78 0.09 0.46
N MET A 31 6.47 0.95 1.20
CA MET A 31 7.93 1.09 1.11
C MET A 31 8.65 -0.13 1.69
N ALA A 32 8.15 -0.69 2.79
CA ALA A 32 8.67 -1.93 3.35
C ALA A 32 8.49 -3.11 2.39
N TRP A 33 7.33 -3.20 1.74
CA TRP A 33 7.07 -4.25 0.76
C TRP A 33 7.98 -4.14 -0.46
N LEU A 34 8.15 -2.94 -1.03
CA LEU A 34 9.10 -2.71 -2.12
C LEU A 34 10.54 -3.06 -1.72
N GLY A 35 10.98 -2.65 -0.53
CA GLY A 35 12.29 -3.00 0.02
C GLY A 35 12.50 -4.52 0.16
N ALA A 36 11.47 -5.24 0.61
CA ALA A 36 11.49 -6.70 0.71
C ALA A 36 11.64 -7.37 -0.67
N ILE A 37 10.86 -6.93 -1.67
CA ILE A 37 10.95 -7.45 -3.04
C ILE A 37 12.32 -7.15 -3.66
N LEU A 38 12.89 -5.96 -3.43
CA LEU A 38 14.26 -5.65 -3.86
C LEU A 38 15.28 -6.60 -3.21
N GLY A 39 15.10 -6.92 -1.93
CA GLY A 39 15.92 -7.90 -1.21
C GLY A 39 15.87 -9.30 -1.80
N GLU A 40 14.70 -9.71 -2.29
CA GLU A 40 14.48 -11.04 -2.87
C GLU A 40 14.92 -11.16 -4.32
N ARG A 41 14.73 -10.09 -5.11
CA ARG A 41 14.94 -10.09 -6.57
C ARG A 41 16.33 -9.61 -6.97
N VAL A 42 16.81 -8.55 -6.32
CA VAL A 42 18.08 -7.90 -6.66
C VAL A 42 19.18 -8.35 -5.69
N GLY A 43 18.86 -8.48 -4.41
CA GLY A 43 19.75 -9.02 -3.41
C GLY A 43 19.54 -8.42 -2.02
N VAL A 44 19.76 -9.23 -0.99
CA VAL A 44 19.46 -8.89 0.41
C VAL A 44 20.18 -7.60 0.85
N LYS A 45 21.44 -7.43 0.45
CA LYS A 45 22.22 -6.22 0.75
C LYS A 45 21.57 -4.97 0.15
N THR A 46 21.08 -5.05 -1.08
CA THR A 46 20.40 -3.94 -1.77
C THR A 46 19.08 -3.60 -1.08
N GLY A 47 18.26 -4.62 -0.78
CA GLY A 47 17.00 -4.43 -0.05
C GLY A 47 17.21 -3.75 1.31
N LEU A 48 18.15 -4.24 2.12
CA LEU A 48 18.45 -3.67 3.44
C LEU A 48 19.01 -2.25 3.38
N ARG A 49 19.83 -1.92 2.37
CA ARG A 49 20.38 -0.57 2.19
C ARG A 49 19.31 0.43 1.74
N LEU A 50 18.41 0.02 0.85
CA LEU A 50 17.38 0.90 0.30
C LEU A 50 16.17 1.05 1.21
N LEU A 51 15.85 0.05 2.04
CA LEU A 51 14.71 0.08 2.96
C LEU A 51 14.61 1.38 3.79
N PRO A 52 15.66 1.84 4.51
CA PRO A 52 15.56 3.07 5.30
C PRO A 52 15.31 4.31 4.42
N LEU A 53 15.89 4.35 3.21
CA LEU A 53 15.68 5.46 2.28
C LEU A 53 14.26 5.49 1.73
N LEU A 54 13.72 4.32 1.35
CA LEU A 54 12.35 4.17 0.89
C LEU A 54 11.35 4.56 1.99
N VAL A 55 11.55 4.05 3.21
CA VAL A 55 10.72 4.41 4.37
C VAL A 55 10.78 5.90 4.66
N ALA A 56 11.97 6.50 4.67
CA ALA A 56 12.12 7.93 4.88
C ALA A 56 11.41 8.75 3.79
N ALA A 57 11.53 8.36 2.51
CA ALA A 57 10.84 9.02 1.41
C ALA A 57 9.31 8.89 1.53
N GLY A 58 8.82 7.70 1.88
CA GLY A 58 7.40 7.43 2.14
C GLY A 58 6.85 8.33 3.24
N LEU A 59 7.49 8.36 4.41
CA LEU A 59 7.09 9.21 5.52
C LEU A 59 7.20 10.71 5.20
N ALA A 60 8.30 11.13 4.57
CA ALA A 60 8.49 12.52 4.17
C ALA A 60 7.38 12.99 3.21
N SER A 61 6.92 12.13 2.31
CA SER A 61 5.80 12.44 1.40
C SER A 61 4.48 12.71 2.15
N VAL A 62 4.23 11.98 3.24
CA VAL A 62 3.03 12.15 4.07
C VAL A 62 3.13 13.40 4.93
N PHE A 63 4.29 13.65 5.55
CA PHE A 63 4.51 14.86 6.33
C PHE A 63 4.50 16.12 5.45
N TYR A 64 4.99 16.01 4.21
CA TYR A 64 4.85 17.08 3.23
C TYR A 64 3.38 17.37 2.92
N TRP A 65 2.56 16.33 2.70
CA TRP A 65 1.12 16.53 2.54
C TRP A 65 0.54 17.26 3.76
N GLY A 66 0.79 16.79 4.98
CA GLY A 66 0.27 17.42 6.20
C GLY A 66 0.71 18.88 6.37
N TRP A 67 1.99 19.18 6.08
CA TRP A 67 2.52 20.54 6.09
C TRP A 67 1.86 21.46 5.05
N SER A 68 1.58 20.92 3.85
CA SER A 68 0.93 21.65 2.76
C SER A 68 -0.58 21.81 3.00
N GLU A 69 -1.23 20.82 3.63
CA GLU A 69 -2.63 20.83 4.05
C GLU A 69 -2.87 21.91 5.09
N ALA A 70 -1.99 22.02 6.10
CA ALA A 70 -2.02 23.09 7.09
C ALA A 70 -1.88 24.51 6.50
N ARG A 71 -1.50 24.62 5.22
CA ARG A 71 -1.40 25.87 4.46
C ARG A 71 -2.50 26.02 3.39
N GLY A 72 -3.48 25.11 3.38
CA GLY A 72 -4.60 25.10 2.43
C GLY A 72 -4.27 24.56 1.04
N ALA A 73 -3.06 24.01 0.82
CA ALA A 73 -2.66 23.47 -0.48
C ALA A 73 -2.99 21.98 -0.65
N GLY A 74 -2.80 21.18 0.40
CA GLY A 74 -3.16 19.75 0.42
C GLY A 74 -2.48 18.92 -0.68
N ASP A 75 -1.21 19.17 -0.98
CA ASP A 75 -0.50 18.55 -2.10
C ASP A 75 -0.21 17.07 -1.86
N LEU A 76 -1.00 16.22 -2.51
CA LEU A 76 -0.92 14.76 -2.41
C LEU A 76 0.04 14.12 -3.41
N ARG A 77 0.58 14.88 -4.39
CA ARG A 77 1.34 14.28 -5.50
C ARG A 77 2.53 13.44 -5.03
N PRO A 78 3.36 13.88 -4.05
CA PRO A 78 4.46 13.05 -3.56
C PRO A 78 3.97 11.75 -2.90
N TYR A 79 2.89 11.83 -2.11
CA TYR A 79 2.30 10.65 -1.45
C TYR A 79 1.72 9.65 -2.46
N LEU A 80 0.99 10.14 -3.48
CA LEU A 80 0.47 9.30 -4.56
C LEU A 80 1.60 8.64 -5.35
N LEU A 81 2.69 9.37 -5.58
CA LEU A 81 3.87 8.82 -6.25
C LEU A 81 4.49 7.66 -5.45
N MET A 82 4.57 7.78 -4.11
CA MET A 82 5.05 6.70 -3.25
C MET A 82 4.14 5.45 -3.30
N GLN A 83 2.84 5.61 -3.49
CA GLN A 83 1.94 4.48 -3.70
C GLN A 83 2.04 3.87 -5.11
N ALA A 84 2.23 4.71 -6.13
CA ALA A 84 2.33 4.26 -7.52
C ALA A 84 3.63 3.48 -7.79
N TYR A 85 4.76 3.86 -7.17
CA TYR A 85 6.05 3.21 -7.40
C TYR A 85 6.03 1.69 -7.19
N PRO A 86 5.58 1.14 -6.05
CA PRO A 86 5.52 -0.31 -5.86
C PRO A 86 4.63 -1.02 -6.89
N MET A 87 3.53 -0.39 -7.33
CA MET A 87 2.63 -0.99 -8.34
C MET A 87 3.30 -1.18 -9.70
N LEU A 88 4.29 -0.35 -10.04
CA LEU A 88 5.00 -0.42 -11.30
C LEU A 88 6.33 -1.18 -11.18
N LEU A 89 7.10 -0.88 -10.13
CA LEU A 89 8.43 -1.44 -9.94
C LEU A 89 8.38 -2.91 -9.53
N ILE A 90 7.41 -3.35 -8.73
CA ILE A 90 7.34 -4.76 -8.32
C ILE A 90 7.11 -5.67 -9.53
N PRO A 91 6.10 -5.46 -10.40
CA PRO A 91 5.94 -6.27 -11.62
C PRO A 91 7.19 -6.24 -12.50
N LEU A 92 7.81 -5.07 -12.65
CA LEU A 92 9.04 -4.91 -13.42
C LEU A 92 10.20 -5.75 -12.84
N LEU A 93 10.39 -5.73 -11.52
CA LEU A 93 11.39 -6.54 -10.83
C LEU A 93 11.09 -8.04 -10.96
N LEU A 94 9.82 -8.43 -10.89
CA LEU A 94 9.39 -9.81 -11.08
C LEU A 94 9.67 -10.32 -12.50
N TRP A 95 9.61 -9.43 -13.50
CA TRP A 95 9.89 -9.74 -14.89
C TRP A 95 11.39 -9.75 -15.21
N LEU A 96 12.15 -8.79 -14.69
CA LEU A 96 13.58 -8.61 -15.02
C LEU A 96 14.52 -9.50 -14.22
N TYR A 97 14.17 -9.88 -12.99
CA TYR A 97 15.07 -10.58 -12.07
C TYR A 97 14.56 -11.98 -11.72
N PRO A 98 15.47 -12.97 -11.62
CA PRO A 98 15.10 -14.34 -11.26
C PRO A 98 14.45 -14.40 -9.89
N ALA A 99 13.53 -15.35 -9.72
CA ALA A 99 12.90 -15.60 -8.44
C ALA A 99 13.85 -16.37 -7.52
N ARG A 100 14.11 -15.85 -6.32
CA ARG A 100 14.80 -16.59 -5.24
C ARG A 100 13.85 -17.49 -4.45
N TYR A 101 12.57 -17.15 -4.44
CA TYR A 101 11.52 -17.88 -3.74
C TYR A 101 10.35 -18.15 -4.68
N SER A 102 9.66 -19.27 -4.46
CA SER A 102 8.39 -19.59 -5.13
C SER A 102 7.28 -18.60 -4.76
N GLY A 103 6.15 -18.62 -5.48
CA GLY A 103 4.98 -17.81 -5.14
C GLY A 103 4.94 -16.41 -5.77
N GLY A 104 5.69 -16.16 -6.84
CA GLY A 104 5.63 -14.88 -7.58
C GLY A 104 4.23 -14.47 -8.05
N ARG A 105 3.34 -15.46 -8.29
CA ARG A 105 1.93 -15.21 -8.60
C ARG A 105 1.16 -14.58 -7.44
N ASP A 106 1.43 -14.95 -6.19
CA ASP A 106 0.76 -14.37 -5.03
C ASP A 106 1.08 -12.86 -4.92
N ILE A 107 2.32 -12.46 -5.23
CA ILE A 107 2.72 -11.05 -5.29
C ILE A 107 1.91 -10.28 -6.34
N LEU A 108 1.70 -10.85 -7.53
CA LEU A 108 0.86 -10.24 -8.57
C LEU A 108 -0.61 -10.14 -8.14
N VAL A 109 -1.13 -11.13 -7.40
CA VAL A 109 -2.48 -11.05 -6.83
C VAL A 109 -2.60 -9.91 -5.82
N VAL A 110 -1.59 -9.67 -4.97
CA VAL A 110 -1.58 -8.53 -4.04
C VAL A 110 -1.70 -7.20 -4.79
N ILE A 111 -0.97 -7.04 -5.91
CA ILE A 111 -1.07 -5.85 -6.77
C ILE A 111 -2.48 -5.72 -7.36
N GLY A 112 -3.02 -6.81 -7.91
CA GLY A 112 -4.38 -6.81 -8.47
C GLY A 112 -5.44 -6.45 -7.43
N LEU A 113 -5.32 -6.97 -6.20
CA LEU A 113 -6.20 -6.63 -5.10
C LEU A 113 -6.09 -5.15 -4.68
N TYR A 114 -4.87 -4.59 -4.63
CA TYR A 114 -4.73 -3.16 -4.35
C TYR A 114 -5.37 -2.29 -5.45
N LEU A 115 -5.15 -2.62 -6.73
CA LEU A 115 -5.76 -1.88 -7.84
C LEU A 115 -7.29 -1.99 -7.81
N LEU A 116 -7.82 -3.16 -7.44
CA LEU A 116 -9.26 -3.34 -7.23
C LEU A 116 -9.78 -2.51 -6.05
N ALA A 117 -9.06 -2.47 -4.94
CA ALA A 117 -9.41 -1.62 -3.80
C ALA A 117 -9.44 -0.14 -4.19
N LEU A 118 -8.46 0.32 -4.98
CA LEU A 118 -8.42 1.68 -5.51
C LEU A 118 -9.62 1.96 -6.43
N LEU A 119 -9.99 1.02 -7.30
CA LEU A 119 -11.17 1.15 -8.16
C LEU A 119 -12.46 1.28 -7.33
N CYS A 120 -12.59 0.49 -6.27
CA CYS A 120 -13.71 0.58 -5.35
C CYS A 120 -13.76 1.95 -4.65
N ASP A 121 -12.62 2.48 -4.20
CA ASP A 121 -12.55 3.80 -3.55
C ASP A 121 -12.95 4.92 -4.52
N LEU A 122 -12.49 4.87 -5.77
CA LEU A 122 -12.88 5.82 -6.83
C LEU A 122 -14.36 5.71 -7.21
N SER A 123 -14.95 4.53 -7.01
CA SER A 123 -16.34 4.23 -7.35
C SER A 123 -17.24 4.20 -6.11
N ASP A 124 -16.89 4.94 -5.05
CA ASP A 124 -17.57 4.85 -3.75
C ASP A 124 -19.10 5.02 -3.84
N ARG A 125 -19.55 6.13 -4.43
CA ARG A 125 -20.98 6.42 -4.64
C ARG A 125 -21.64 5.46 -5.64
N PRO A 126 -21.07 5.22 -6.85
CA PRO A 126 -21.63 4.22 -7.76
C PRO A 126 -21.86 2.85 -7.12
N VAL A 127 -20.91 2.36 -6.30
CA VAL A 127 -21.06 1.09 -5.58
C VAL A 127 -22.17 1.18 -4.53
N PHE A 128 -22.26 2.28 -3.79
CA PHE A 128 -23.31 2.49 -2.81
C PHE A 128 -24.71 2.47 -3.46
N ASP A 129 -24.88 3.15 -4.59
CA ASP A 129 -26.14 3.21 -5.33
C ASP A 129 -26.51 1.84 -5.92
N LEU A 130 -25.55 1.14 -6.53
CA LEU A 130 -25.74 -0.20 -7.13
C LEU A 130 -26.12 -1.26 -6.09
N THR A 131 -25.67 -1.10 -4.84
CA THR A 131 -25.96 -2.05 -3.76
C THR A 131 -27.18 -1.67 -2.94
N GLY A 132 -27.93 -0.64 -3.35
CA GLY A 132 -29.11 -0.16 -2.64
C GLY A 132 -28.78 0.41 -1.25
N GLY A 133 -27.59 0.99 -1.09
CA GLY A 133 -27.13 1.59 0.16
C GLY A 133 -26.59 0.61 1.21
N LEU A 134 -26.38 -0.66 0.86
CA LEU A 134 -25.88 -1.67 1.80
C LEU A 134 -24.38 -1.53 2.06
N VAL A 135 -23.57 -1.30 1.02
CA VAL A 135 -22.11 -1.16 1.13
C VAL A 135 -21.61 -0.09 0.18
N SER A 136 -20.66 0.74 0.64
CA SER A 136 -20.00 1.72 -0.23
C SER A 136 -18.70 1.15 -0.80
N GLY A 137 -18.19 1.77 -1.87
CA GLY A 137 -16.90 1.38 -2.42
C GLY A 137 -15.74 1.57 -1.43
N HIS A 138 -15.84 2.56 -0.54
CA HIS A 138 -14.95 2.78 0.59
C HIS A 138 -14.97 1.61 1.57
N THR A 139 -16.14 1.05 1.89
CA THR A 139 -16.22 -0.17 2.73
C THR A 139 -15.53 -1.34 2.02
N LEU A 140 -15.81 -1.54 0.73
CA LEU A 140 -15.20 -2.62 -0.05
C LEU A 140 -13.68 -2.48 -0.15
N LYS A 141 -13.15 -1.26 -0.29
CA LYS A 141 -11.71 -1.04 -0.37
C LYS A 141 -10.98 -1.60 0.85
N HIS A 142 -11.53 -1.40 2.05
CA HIS A 142 -10.91 -1.86 3.30
C HIS A 142 -10.92 -3.39 3.37
N LEU A 143 -12.01 -4.03 2.96
CA LEU A 143 -12.10 -5.49 2.90
C LEU A 143 -11.11 -6.08 1.88
N ILE A 144 -11.00 -5.48 0.70
CA ILE A 144 -10.09 -5.92 -0.36
C ILE A 144 -8.63 -5.68 0.04
N ALA A 145 -8.32 -4.54 0.66
CA ALA A 145 -6.99 -4.24 1.18
C ALA A 145 -6.60 -5.24 2.30
N ALA A 146 -7.53 -5.60 3.19
CA ALA A 146 -7.30 -6.65 4.18
C ALA A 146 -7.02 -8.01 3.52
N LEU A 147 -7.76 -8.37 2.46
CA LEU A 147 -7.51 -9.58 1.67
C LEU A 147 -6.12 -9.58 1.02
N ALA A 148 -5.66 -8.43 0.49
CA ALA A 148 -4.29 -8.28 -0.02
C ALA A 148 -3.24 -8.59 1.05
N VAL A 149 -3.42 -8.09 2.28
CA VAL A 149 -2.52 -8.40 3.40
C VAL A 149 -2.54 -9.89 3.76
N LEU A 150 -3.70 -10.54 3.72
CA LEU A 150 -3.80 -12.00 3.91
C LEU A 150 -3.05 -12.76 2.82
N TRP A 151 -3.05 -12.27 1.58
CA TRP A 151 -2.26 -12.85 0.49
C TRP A 151 -0.76 -12.68 0.67
N VAL A 152 -0.30 -11.52 1.17
CA VAL A 152 1.10 -11.35 1.59
C VAL A 152 1.46 -12.37 2.67
N ALA A 153 0.63 -12.53 3.69
CA ALA A 153 0.87 -13.49 4.77
C ALA A 153 0.90 -14.94 4.24
N ARG A 154 -0.02 -15.29 3.34
CA ARG A 154 -0.04 -16.59 2.65
C ARG A 154 1.23 -16.82 1.85
N TYR A 155 1.66 -15.85 1.06
CA TYR A 155 2.90 -15.89 0.29
C TYR A 155 4.10 -16.16 1.21
N LEU A 156 4.25 -15.38 2.29
CA LEU A 156 5.34 -15.56 3.26
C LEU A 156 5.33 -16.93 3.93
N ARG A 157 4.15 -17.51 4.21
CA ARG A 157 4.01 -18.83 4.84
C ARG A 157 4.27 -20.00 3.89
N ARG A 158 3.97 -19.84 2.60
CA ARG A 158 3.99 -20.95 1.62
C ARG A 158 5.19 -20.93 0.67
N ARG A 159 5.90 -19.81 0.58
CA ARG A 159 7.08 -19.70 -0.28
C ARG A 159 8.17 -20.68 0.16
N VAL A 160 8.88 -21.23 -0.80
CA VAL A 160 10.08 -22.05 -0.61
C VAL A 160 11.21 -21.46 -1.43
N ALA A 161 12.46 -21.68 -1.01
CA ALA A 161 13.62 -21.30 -1.82
C ALA A 161 13.62 -22.10 -3.13
N LEU A 162 14.03 -21.44 -4.21
CA LEU A 162 14.23 -22.03 -5.53
C LEU A 162 15.69 -22.41 -5.76
#